data_AF-A0A3B9J7C9-F1
#
_entry.id   AF-A0A3B9J7C9-F1
#
_cell.length_a   1.000
_cell.length_b   1.000
_cell.length_c   1.000
_cell.angle_alpha   90.00
_cell.angle_beta   90.00
_cell.angle_gamma   90.00
#
_symmetry.space_group_name_H-M   'P 1'
#
loop_
_entity.id
_entity.type
_entity.pdbx_description
1 polymer ?
#
loop_
_entity_poly.entity_id
_entity_poly.type
_entity_poly.pdbx_seq_one_letter_code
_entity_poly.pdbx_strand_id
1 'polypeptide(L)'
;MGNCATWRKDSCPDSHRAMQPIIKIDLSSGKIERFRIPVEFERDYLGGASLAARLLWDSLTRELDSLSQQSPLLILNGPLSGTAGPTVGRFVVCGKSPATGLWAESNCGGFFGPELRTAGWDGIWITGKAEKPVYLSVQDDKIELRDAASLWGHDTYEVQESIKRETGLSGTRTLGIGIAGERMLPYALLLCDHGRVAGRTGLGAVMGSKNLKAIAVKGTGKVPVFDATAYAPRRSEANRALKADPMTSVLASLGSAGAADYFNYLGEQPKKYFSAGVLEDADNISGASVAEGILVGKSACHGCVIACGRVVKLEDGEKRKGPEYETLVGFGPNLGLTSPATATRLGELCDRYGLDTISMSGVIGLAFRLYEL
;
A
#
# COMPACT_ATOMS: atom_id res chain seq x y z
N MET A 1 24.89 22.39 25.73
CA MET A 1 23.62 22.14 25.01
C MET A 1 23.55 23.15 23.86
N GLY A 2 24.06 22.77 22.69
CA GLY A 2 24.23 23.70 21.57
C GLY A 2 22.94 23.86 20.77
N ASN A 3 22.48 25.10 20.65
CA ASN A 3 21.38 25.51 19.78
C ASN A 3 21.76 25.25 18.31
N CYS A 4 21.24 24.19 17.69
CA CYS A 4 21.27 24.03 16.24
C CYS A 4 20.07 24.77 15.62
N ALA A 5 20.06 26.10 15.78
CA ALA A 5 19.07 26.97 15.14
C ALA A 5 19.46 27.32 13.69
N THR A 6 20.52 26.71 13.15
CA THR A 6 21.02 27.00 11.81
C THR A 6 21.14 25.72 11.00
N TRP A 7 20.07 25.40 10.27
CA TRP A 7 20.07 24.42 9.18
C TRP A 7 20.97 24.94 8.04
N ARG A 8 22.29 24.84 8.18
CA ARG A 8 23.22 25.12 7.06
C ARG A 8 23.26 23.92 6.12
N LYS A 9 23.15 24.21 4.81
CA LYS A 9 22.88 23.26 3.72
C LYS A 9 23.79 22.04 3.63
N ASP A 10 25.06 22.17 3.99
CA ASP A 10 26.07 21.14 3.66
C ASP A 10 26.79 20.52 4.87
N SER A 11 26.37 20.86 6.10
CA SER A 11 27.10 20.45 7.32
C SER A 11 26.22 19.84 8.41
N CYS A 12 24.96 19.49 8.12
CA CYS A 12 24.12 18.79 9.10
C CYS A 12 24.68 17.37 9.28
N PRO A 13 25.18 17.00 10.49
CA PRO A 13 25.68 15.66 10.73
C PRO A 13 24.60 14.62 10.42
N ASP A 14 24.98 13.45 9.90
CA ASP A 14 24.02 12.38 9.59
C ASP A 14 23.16 11.99 10.82
N SER A 15 23.64 12.25 12.04
CA SER A 15 22.90 12.06 13.30
C SER A 15 21.73 13.04 13.55
N HIS A 16 21.58 14.08 12.73
CA HIS A 16 20.54 15.11 12.87
C HIS A 16 19.54 15.12 11.69
N ARG A 17 19.68 14.19 10.74
CA ARG A 17 18.73 14.03 9.63
C ARG A 17 17.51 13.22 10.06
N ALA A 18 16.35 13.64 9.59
CA ALA A 18 15.09 12.95 9.89
C ALA A 18 14.90 11.71 9.01
N MET A 19 15.48 11.75 7.81
CA MET A 19 15.33 10.72 6.80
C MET A 19 16.66 10.02 6.47
N GLN A 20 16.56 8.71 6.27
CA GLN A 20 17.60 7.89 5.68
C GLN A 20 17.62 8.07 4.15
N PRO A 21 18.69 7.66 3.45
CA PRO A 21 18.77 7.77 2.00
C PRO A 21 17.75 6.91 1.25
N ILE A 22 17.56 7.23 -0.03
CA ILE A 22 16.68 6.55 -0.96
C ILE A 22 17.55 5.75 -1.96
N ILE A 23 17.12 4.54 -2.31
CA ILE A 23 17.70 3.78 -3.41
C ILE A 23 17.20 4.39 -4.72
N LYS A 24 18.07 4.94 -5.56
CA LYS A 24 17.71 5.35 -6.92
C LYS A 24 18.19 4.30 -7.90
N ILE A 25 17.28 3.76 -8.71
CA ILE A 25 17.59 2.71 -9.68
C ILE A 25 17.07 3.06 -11.07
N ASP A 26 17.94 2.86 -12.05
CA ASP A 26 17.58 2.85 -13.47
C ASP A 26 17.60 1.40 -13.97
N LEU A 27 16.42 0.86 -14.27
CA LEU A 27 16.26 -0.53 -14.69
C LEU A 27 16.79 -0.80 -16.11
N SER A 28 16.96 0.24 -16.94
CA SER A 28 17.52 0.08 -18.28
C SER A 28 19.03 -0.15 -18.23
N SER A 29 19.73 0.57 -17.35
CA SER A 29 21.19 0.44 -17.17
C SER A 29 21.59 -0.50 -16.03
N GLY A 30 20.65 -0.85 -15.15
CA GLY A 30 20.92 -1.55 -13.89
C GLY A 30 21.66 -0.70 -12.85
N LYS A 31 21.83 0.61 -13.10
CA LYS A 31 22.58 1.50 -12.21
C LYS A 31 21.79 1.74 -10.91
N ILE A 32 22.44 1.47 -9.78
CA ILE A 32 21.89 1.67 -8.44
C ILE A 32 22.73 2.73 -7.71
N GLU A 33 22.08 3.76 -7.18
CA GLU A 33 22.72 4.89 -6.50
C GLU A 33 22.05 5.20 -5.17
N ARG A 34 22.86 5.62 -4.20
CA ARG A 34 22.37 6.18 -2.93
C ARG A 34 22.02 7.65 -3.13
N PHE A 35 20.73 7.98 -3.08
CA PHE A 35 20.25 9.35 -3.16
C PHE A 35 20.02 9.92 -1.75
N ARG A 36 20.79 10.95 -1.38
CA ARG A 36 20.56 11.70 -0.13
C ARG A 36 19.54 12.79 -0.39
N ILE A 37 18.48 12.84 0.40
CA ILE A 37 17.45 13.87 0.30
C ILE A 37 18.07 15.23 0.69
N PRO A 38 17.79 16.33 -0.05
CA PRO A 38 18.21 17.66 0.36
C PRO A 38 17.62 18.03 1.73
N VAL A 39 18.43 18.65 2.60
CA VAL A 39 18.03 18.96 3.97
C VAL A 39 16.84 19.92 4.01
N GLU A 40 16.80 20.88 3.09
CA GLU A 40 15.66 21.77 2.90
C GLU A 40 14.38 21.00 2.55
N PHE A 41 14.47 19.89 1.80
CA PHE A 41 13.30 19.12 1.42
C PHE A 41 12.81 18.25 2.59
N GLU A 42 13.71 17.67 3.38
CA GLU A 42 13.35 16.98 4.63
C GLU A 42 12.60 17.93 5.57
N ARG A 43 13.10 19.17 5.74
CA ARG A 43 12.48 20.18 6.60
C ARG A 43 11.12 20.65 6.08
N ASP A 44 11.04 20.99 4.80
CA ASP A 44 9.87 21.68 4.23
C ASP A 44 8.74 20.71 3.84
N TYR A 45 9.07 19.44 3.57
CA TYR A 45 8.11 18.44 3.09
C TYR A 45 8.02 17.19 3.96
N LEU A 46 8.81 17.06 5.02
CA LEU A 46 8.84 15.97 6.00
C LEU A 46 9.19 14.59 5.43
N GLY A 47 8.29 13.97 4.69
CA GLY A 47 8.40 12.61 4.16
C GLY A 47 7.11 12.15 3.48
N GLY A 48 7.04 10.90 3.07
CA GLY A 48 5.84 10.36 2.40
C GLY A 48 5.45 11.16 1.16
N ALA A 49 4.15 11.42 0.98
CA ALA A 49 3.63 11.97 -0.27
C ALA A 49 4.06 13.41 -0.57
N SER A 50 4.14 14.28 0.45
CA SER A 50 4.58 15.67 0.26
C SER A 50 6.02 15.73 -0.23
N LEU A 51 6.91 14.92 0.37
CA LEU A 51 8.29 14.83 -0.09
C LEU A 51 8.39 14.16 -1.46
N ALA A 52 7.58 13.13 -1.72
CA ALA A 52 7.53 12.49 -3.03
C ALA A 52 7.10 13.47 -4.14
N ALA A 53 6.09 14.28 -3.89
CA ALA A 53 5.63 15.32 -4.81
C ALA A 53 6.76 16.32 -5.11
N ARG A 54 7.51 16.75 -4.09
CA ARG A 54 8.65 17.66 -4.29
C ARG A 54 9.78 17.02 -5.09
N LEU A 55 10.14 15.77 -4.78
CA LEU A 55 11.22 15.04 -5.45
C LEU A 55 10.90 14.76 -6.93
N LEU A 56 9.63 14.50 -7.24
CA LEU A 56 9.19 14.18 -8.59
C LEU A 56 8.72 15.41 -9.40
N TRP A 57 8.62 16.58 -8.77
CA TRP A 57 8.08 17.81 -9.36
C TRP A 57 8.63 18.10 -10.76
N ASP A 58 9.96 18.09 -10.91
CA ASP A 58 10.62 18.43 -12.17
C ASP A 58 10.46 17.32 -13.24
N SER A 59 10.16 16.09 -12.82
CA SER A 59 10.01 14.94 -13.72
C SER A 59 8.58 14.74 -14.21
N LEU A 60 7.58 15.15 -13.44
CA LEU A 60 6.16 14.90 -13.72
C LEU A 60 5.54 16.01 -14.58
N THR A 61 5.91 16.05 -15.86
CA THR A 61 5.32 16.98 -16.83
C THR A 61 3.96 16.51 -17.34
N ARG A 62 3.19 17.43 -17.94
CA ARG A 62 1.90 17.12 -18.56
C ARG A 62 2.05 16.12 -19.71
N GLU A 63 3.14 16.21 -20.47
CA GLU A 63 3.43 15.42 -21.66
C GLU A 63 4.04 14.05 -21.33
N LEU A 64 4.53 13.85 -20.11
CA LEU A 64 5.11 12.58 -19.67
C LEU A 64 4.07 11.45 -19.83
N ASP A 65 4.38 10.43 -20.63
CA ASP A 65 3.61 9.18 -20.61
C ASP A 65 3.90 8.41 -19.31
N SER A 66 2.85 8.15 -18.53
CA SER A 66 2.93 7.41 -17.26
C SER A 66 3.50 6.00 -17.38
N LEU A 67 3.38 5.35 -18.54
CA LEU A 67 3.87 3.98 -18.77
C LEU A 67 5.26 3.95 -19.44
N SER A 68 5.82 5.10 -19.77
CA SER A 68 7.15 5.21 -20.37
C SER A 68 8.28 4.78 -19.42
N GLN A 69 9.44 4.46 -19.98
CA GLN A 69 10.64 4.15 -19.20
C GLN A 69 11.10 5.36 -18.36
N GLN A 70 10.84 6.59 -18.80
CA GLN A 70 11.18 7.82 -18.10
C GLN A 70 10.25 8.11 -16.91
N SER A 71 9.04 7.56 -16.92
CA SER A 71 8.06 7.76 -15.84
C SER A 71 8.64 7.30 -14.50
N PRO A 72 8.73 8.17 -13.47
CA PRO A 72 9.26 7.77 -12.19
C PRO A 72 8.20 7.02 -11.37
N LEU A 73 8.63 5.96 -10.68
CA LEU A 73 7.85 5.32 -9.63
C LEU A 73 8.63 5.44 -8.32
N LEU A 74 8.07 6.16 -7.35
CA LEU A 74 8.72 6.43 -6.06
C LEU A 74 7.95 5.77 -4.93
N ILE A 75 8.60 4.81 -4.26
CA ILE A 75 8.15 4.29 -2.98
C ILE A 75 8.85 5.10 -1.89
N LEU A 76 8.09 5.68 -0.96
CA LEU A 76 8.67 6.53 0.09
C LEU A 76 7.97 6.37 1.43
N ASN A 77 8.76 6.23 2.49
CA ASN A 77 8.29 6.22 3.87
C ASN A 77 8.16 7.65 4.41
N GLY A 78 7.42 7.77 5.52
CA GLY A 78 7.46 8.96 6.36
C GLY A 78 8.50 8.83 7.48
N PRO A 79 8.85 9.93 8.18
CA PRO A 79 9.87 9.92 9.23
C PRO A 79 9.50 9.04 10.44
N LEU A 80 8.20 8.80 10.65
CA LEU A 80 7.73 7.91 11.72
C LEU A 80 7.58 6.45 11.29
N SER A 81 7.58 6.13 9.98
CA SER A 81 7.36 4.76 9.53
C SER A 81 8.37 3.81 10.16
N GLY A 82 7.96 2.63 10.61
CA GLY A 82 8.86 1.63 11.21
C GLY A 82 9.37 1.92 12.62
N THR A 83 9.12 3.11 13.21
CA THR A 83 9.44 3.38 14.61
C THR A 83 8.50 2.62 15.57
N ALA A 84 8.54 2.94 16.87
CA ALA A 84 7.61 2.42 17.87
C ALA A 84 6.51 3.44 18.18
N GLY A 85 5.24 3.13 17.97
CA GLY A 85 4.14 4.05 18.22
C GLY A 85 2.91 3.63 17.45
N PRO A 86 1.74 4.25 17.68
CA PRO A 86 0.55 3.79 17.01
C PRO A 86 0.67 4.03 15.50
N THR A 87 0.23 3.05 14.71
CA THR A 87 -0.10 3.17 13.28
C THR A 87 1.04 3.58 12.33
N VAL A 88 2.29 3.42 12.76
CA VAL A 88 3.51 3.78 12.01
C VAL A 88 3.97 2.75 10.96
N GLY A 89 3.04 1.98 10.38
CA GLY A 89 3.33 0.97 9.36
C GLY A 89 3.11 1.43 7.92
N ARG A 90 3.09 2.74 7.66
CA ARG A 90 2.66 3.31 6.37
C ARG A 90 3.83 3.67 5.46
N PHE A 91 3.62 3.49 4.16
CA PHE A 91 4.45 4.08 3.10
C PHE A 91 3.54 4.52 1.95
N VAL A 92 4.08 5.31 1.02
CA VAL A 92 3.37 5.73 -0.20
C VAL A 92 4.08 5.22 -1.43
N VAL A 93 3.30 4.98 -2.49
CA VAL A 93 3.77 4.81 -3.86
C VAL A 93 3.26 6.00 -4.65
N CYS A 94 4.16 6.67 -5.37
CA CYS A 94 3.90 7.91 -6.06
C CYS A 94 4.43 7.90 -7.50
N GLY A 95 3.78 8.66 -8.39
CA GLY A 95 4.16 8.78 -9.80
C GLY A 95 3.13 9.56 -10.61
N LYS A 96 3.02 9.26 -11.91
CA LYS A 96 1.91 9.71 -12.76
C LYS A 96 0.92 8.57 -12.97
N SER A 97 -0.36 8.85 -12.76
CA SER A 97 -1.43 7.85 -12.86
C SER A 97 -1.71 7.51 -14.34
N PRO A 98 -1.64 6.24 -14.76
CA PRO A 98 -2.13 5.84 -16.07
C PRO A 98 -3.66 5.89 -16.19
N ALA A 99 -4.40 5.86 -15.06
CA ALA A 99 -5.86 6.01 -15.09
C ALA A 99 -6.31 7.45 -15.37
N THR A 100 -5.57 8.44 -14.87
CA THR A 100 -6.05 9.84 -14.85
C THR A 100 -5.12 10.81 -15.57
N GLY A 101 -3.86 10.43 -15.84
CA GLY A 101 -2.84 11.34 -16.37
C GLY A 101 -2.37 12.41 -15.38
N LEU A 102 -2.75 12.32 -14.10
CA LEU A 102 -2.45 13.30 -13.05
C LEU A 102 -1.45 12.73 -12.02
N TRP A 103 -1.10 13.55 -11.01
CA TRP A 103 -0.38 13.10 -9.82
C TRP A 103 -1.05 11.86 -9.23
N ALA A 104 -0.24 10.84 -8.99
CA ALA A 104 -0.64 9.60 -8.35
C ALA A 104 0.02 9.50 -6.98
N GLU A 105 -0.81 9.23 -5.98
CA GLU A 105 -0.39 8.87 -4.63
C GLU A 105 -1.26 7.72 -4.17
N SER A 106 -0.61 6.66 -3.69
CA SER A 106 -1.31 5.55 -3.06
C SER A 106 -0.61 5.15 -1.77
N ASN A 107 -1.34 5.23 -0.66
CA ASN A 107 -0.88 4.79 0.65
C ASN A 107 -1.03 3.28 0.82
N CYS A 108 -0.05 2.64 1.47
CA CYS A 108 -0.13 1.24 1.86
C CYS A 108 0.33 1.06 3.31
N GLY A 109 -0.26 0.08 4.00
CA GLY A 109 0.13 -0.34 5.34
C GLY A 109 1.03 -1.59 5.34
N GLY A 110 0.98 -2.35 6.43
CA GLY A 110 1.74 -3.58 6.57
C GLY A 110 3.09 -3.40 7.26
N PHE A 111 4.08 -4.13 6.76
CA PHE A 111 5.42 -4.27 7.30
C PHE A 111 6.51 -4.01 6.24
N PHE A 112 6.17 -3.96 4.95
CA PHE A 112 7.12 -3.63 3.88
C PHE A 112 7.88 -2.31 4.11
N GLY A 113 7.17 -1.20 4.34
CA GLY A 113 7.79 0.10 4.61
C GLY A 113 8.73 0.10 5.82
N PRO A 114 8.28 -0.39 6.99
CA PRO A 114 9.14 -0.64 8.16
C PRO A 114 10.38 -1.49 7.89
N GLU A 115 10.25 -2.58 7.13
CA GLU A 115 11.38 -3.46 6.79
C GLU A 115 12.40 -2.73 5.91
N LEU A 116 11.94 -1.89 4.98
CA LEU A 116 12.81 -1.06 4.13
C LEU A 116 13.64 -0.06 4.95
N ARG A 117 13.02 0.60 5.92
CA ARG A 117 13.76 1.50 6.84
C ARG A 117 14.74 0.75 7.71
N THR A 118 14.34 -0.43 8.19
CA THR A 118 15.21 -1.33 8.96
C THR A 118 16.42 -1.77 8.13
N ALA A 119 16.27 -1.91 6.80
CA ALA A 119 17.36 -2.19 5.86
C ALA A 119 18.25 -0.98 5.55
N GLY A 120 17.98 0.20 6.11
CA GLY A 120 18.82 1.37 5.89
C GLY A 120 18.25 2.41 4.92
N TRP A 121 17.04 2.23 4.39
CA TRP A 121 16.52 3.03 3.27
C TRP A 121 15.12 3.59 3.56
N ASP A 122 14.89 4.87 3.24
CA ASP A 122 13.56 5.45 3.39
C ASP A 122 12.69 5.32 2.15
N GLY A 123 13.28 5.01 1.00
CA GLY A 123 12.53 4.87 -0.24
C GLY A 123 13.29 4.20 -1.37
N ILE A 124 12.58 3.98 -2.47
CA ILE A 124 13.10 3.42 -3.72
C ILE A 124 12.52 4.25 -4.87
N TRP A 125 13.39 4.90 -5.65
CA TRP A 125 13.06 5.69 -6.82
C TRP A 125 13.46 4.93 -8.08
N ILE A 126 12.46 4.47 -8.83
CA ILE A 126 12.62 3.61 -9.99
C ILE A 126 12.40 4.42 -11.27
N THR A 127 13.33 4.27 -12.21
CA THR A 127 13.26 4.76 -13.59
C THR A 127 13.76 3.67 -14.54
N GLY A 128 13.70 3.91 -15.85
CA GLY A 128 14.09 2.93 -16.86
C GLY A 128 13.08 1.80 -17.00
N LYS A 129 13.48 0.79 -17.76
CA LYS A 129 12.75 -0.46 -18.03
C LYS A 129 13.75 -1.59 -18.22
N ALA A 130 13.56 -2.69 -17.50
CA ALA A 130 14.40 -3.88 -17.66
C ALA A 130 14.05 -4.60 -18.97
N GLU A 131 15.04 -5.22 -19.62
CA GLU A 131 14.84 -5.97 -20.88
C GLU A 131 13.94 -7.20 -20.70
N LYS A 132 13.98 -7.81 -19.51
CA LYS A 132 13.19 -8.97 -19.11
C LYS A 132 12.58 -8.77 -17.72
N PRO A 133 11.59 -9.58 -17.31
CA PRO A 133 11.05 -9.54 -15.96
C PRO A 133 12.14 -9.69 -14.89
N VAL A 134 12.19 -8.74 -13.96
CA VAL A 134 13.11 -8.73 -12.82
C VAL A 134 12.39 -8.45 -11.50
N TYR A 135 13.03 -8.78 -10.39
CA TYR A 135 12.67 -8.26 -9.07
C TYR A 135 13.89 -7.61 -8.40
N LEU A 136 13.65 -6.58 -7.60
CA LEU A 136 14.70 -5.90 -6.83
C LEU A 136 14.83 -6.58 -5.46
N SER A 137 16.01 -7.13 -5.13
CA SER A 137 16.33 -7.66 -3.81
C SER A 137 17.14 -6.64 -3.02
N VAL A 138 16.63 -6.23 -1.87
CA VAL A 138 17.28 -5.30 -0.91
C VAL A 138 17.52 -6.05 0.39
N GLN A 139 18.78 -6.31 0.72
CA GLN A 139 19.20 -6.92 1.98
C GLN A 139 20.22 -6.01 2.64
N ASP A 140 19.74 -5.15 3.54
CA ASP A 140 20.52 -4.04 4.08
C ASP A 140 21.19 -3.22 2.95
N ASP A 141 22.52 -3.17 2.87
CA ASP A 141 23.27 -2.48 1.81
C ASP A 141 23.45 -3.30 0.52
N LYS A 142 23.11 -4.60 0.53
CA LYS A 142 23.20 -5.47 -0.65
C LYS A 142 21.94 -5.33 -1.50
N ILE A 143 22.07 -4.65 -2.64
CA ILE A 143 20.98 -4.36 -3.57
C ILE A 143 21.28 -5.00 -4.93
N GLU A 144 20.40 -5.89 -5.39
CA GLU A 144 20.58 -6.66 -6.63
C GLU A 144 19.29 -6.72 -7.45
N LEU A 145 19.39 -6.63 -8.77
CA LEU A 145 18.33 -7.05 -9.68
C LEU A 145 18.45 -8.56 -9.93
N ARG A 146 17.35 -9.27 -9.76
CA ARG A 146 17.26 -10.72 -9.93
C ARG A 146 16.23 -11.07 -11.00
N ASP A 147 16.43 -12.20 -11.65
CA ASP A 147 15.50 -12.71 -12.65
C ASP A 147 14.13 -13.00 -12.02
N ALA A 148 13.06 -12.59 -12.69
CA ALA A 148 11.69 -12.84 -12.26
C ALA A 148 10.84 -13.48 -13.37
N ALA A 149 11.47 -14.10 -14.38
CA ALA A 149 10.74 -14.69 -15.50
C ALA A 149 9.79 -15.80 -15.03
N SER A 150 10.22 -16.60 -14.05
CA SER A 150 9.40 -17.65 -13.41
C SER A 150 8.26 -17.10 -12.54
N LEU A 151 8.29 -15.82 -12.17
CA LEU A 151 7.25 -15.17 -11.36
C LEU A 151 6.23 -14.43 -12.24
N TRP A 152 6.56 -14.18 -13.51
CA TRP A 152 5.68 -13.48 -14.43
C TRP A 152 4.46 -14.35 -14.77
N GLY A 153 3.27 -13.77 -14.69
CA GLY A 153 2.00 -14.49 -14.83
C GLY A 153 1.46 -15.10 -13.53
N HIS A 154 2.21 -15.07 -12.43
CA HIS A 154 1.75 -15.55 -11.12
C HIS A 154 0.94 -14.50 -10.35
N ASP A 155 0.06 -14.99 -9.48
CA ASP A 155 -0.74 -14.15 -8.59
C ASP A 155 0.11 -13.49 -7.48
N THR A 156 -0.43 -12.45 -6.86
CA THR A 156 0.31 -11.63 -5.87
C THR A 156 0.72 -12.39 -4.62
N TYR A 157 -0.01 -13.44 -4.22
CA TYR A 157 0.32 -14.26 -3.05
C TYR A 157 1.41 -15.28 -3.39
N GLU A 158 1.30 -15.93 -4.55
CA GLU A 158 2.29 -16.88 -5.07
C GLU A 158 3.66 -16.22 -5.26
N VAL A 159 3.69 -14.98 -5.74
CA VAL A 159 4.92 -14.20 -5.91
C VAL A 159 5.59 -13.94 -4.57
N GLN A 160 4.84 -13.53 -3.55
CA GLN A 160 5.37 -13.28 -2.21
C GLN A 160 5.95 -14.57 -1.60
N GLU A 161 5.23 -15.69 -1.68
CA GLU A 161 5.69 -16.97 -1.15
C GLU A 161 6.87 -17.53 -1.94
N SER A 162 6.90 -17.39 -3.26
CA SER A 162 8.01 -17.86 -4.09
C SER A 162 9.30 -17.13 -3.78
N ILE A 163 9.26 -15.80 -3.67
CA ILE A 163 10.42 -14.98 -3.27
C ILE A 163 10.87 -15.31 -1.85
N LYS A 164 9.94 -15.50 -0.93
CA LYS A 164 10.27 -15.88 0.46
C LYS A 164 10.96 -17.24 0.53
N ARG A 165 10.52 -18.23 -0.26
CA ARG A 165 11.18 -19.54 -0.37
C ARG A 165 12.56 -19.43 -1.02
N GLU A 166 12.67 -18.68 -2.12
CA GLU A 166 13.93 -18.49 -2.86
C GLU A 166 14.99 -17.81 -2.01
N THR A 167 14.61 -16.75 -1.29
CA THR A 167 15.53 -16.02 -0.41
C THR A 167 15.93 -16.83 0.82
N GLY A 168 15.04 -17.70 1.33
CA GLY A 168 15.27 -18.47 2.55
C GLY A 168 15.37 -17.60 3.82
N LEU A 169 15.10 -16.29 3.71
CA LEU A 169 15.27 -15.34 4.79
C LEU A 169 13.94 -15.06 5.48
N SER A 170 13.85 -15.48 6.74
CA SER A 170 12.70 -15.20 7.61
C SER A 170 12.42 -13.70 7.70
N GLY A 171 11.15 -13.34 7.55
CA GLY A 171 10.67 -11.97 7.66
C GLY A 171 10.93 -11.08 6.45
N THR A 172 11.41 -11.63 5.31
CA THR A 172 11.45 -10.91 4.04
C THR A 172 10.07 -10.37 3.68
N ARG A 173 10.00 -9.08 3.33
CA ARG A 173 8.78 -8.40 2.91
C ARG A 173 8.84 -8.11 1.43
N THR A 174 7.76 -8.44 0.72
CA THR A 174 7.70 -8.29 -0.72
C THR A 174 6.56 -7.35 -1.09
N LEU A 175 6.87 -6.33 -1.87
CA LEU A 175 5.90 -5.48 -2.58
C LEU A 175 5.94 -5.86 -4.05
N GLY A 176 4.83 -6.28 -4.63
CA GLY A 176 4.80 -6.73 -6.02
C GLY A 176 3.48 -6.50 -6.73
N ILE A 177 3.48 -6.82 -8.02
CA ILE A 177 2.31 -6.72 -8.89
C ILE A 177 1.75 -8.09 -9.24
N GLY A 178 0.44 -8.16 -9.47
CA GLY A 178 -0.20 -9.32 -10.09
C GLY A 178 -0.26 -9.18 -11.61
N ILE A 179 -1.00 -10.09 -12.24
CA ILE A 179 -1.21 -10.13 -13.70
C ILE A 179 -1.77 -8.79 -14.22
N ALA A 180 -2.61 -8.08 -13.46
CA ALA A 180 -3.14 -6.79 -13.87
C ALA A 180 -2.04 -5.74 -14.10
N GLY A 181 -0.99 -5.73 -13.27
CA GLY A 181 0.15 -4.84 -13.45
C GLY A 181 0.98 -5.22 -14.67
N GLU A 182 1.23 -6.51 -14.87
CA GLU A 182 1.93 -7.04 -16.07
C GLU A 182 1.20 -6.67 -17.37
N ARG A 183 -0.13 -6.64 -17.33
CA ARG A 183 -1.00 -6.24 -18.45
C ARG A 183 -1.25 -4.74 -18.50
N MET A 184 -0.63 -3.95 -17.61
CA MET A 184 -0.71 -2.50 -17.56
C MET A 184 -2.16 -1.96 -17.48
N LEU A 185 -3.04 -2.66 -16.75
CA LEU A 185 -4.39 -2.17 -16.55
C LEU A 185 -4.38 -0.86 -15.76
N PRO A 186 -5.18 0.17 -16.13
CA PRO A 186 -5.08 1.51 -15.55
C PRO A 186 -5.40 1.58 -14.05
N TYR A 187 -5.99 0.52 -13.48
CA TYR A 187 -6.30 0.38 -12.06
C TYR A 187 -5.61 -0.85 -11.43
N ALA A 188 -4.42 -1.21 -11.96
CA ALA A 188 -3.56 -2.21 -11.37
C ALA A 188 -2.83 -1.71 -10.11
N LEU A 189 -2.60 -2.61 -9.16
CA LEU A 189 -2.13 -2.33 -7.81
C LEU A 189 -0.73 -2.86 -7.53
N LEU A 190 -0.14 -2.37 -6.43
CA LEU A 190 0.98 -3.01 -5.76
C LEU A 190 0.51 -3.60 -4.42
N LEU A 191 0.92 -4.84 -4.13
CA LEU A 191 0.50 -5.58 -2.94
C LEU A 191 1.69 -6.06 -2.13
N CYS A 192 1.53 -6.04 -0.80
CA CYS A 192 2.47 -6.63 0.16
C CYS A 192 1.75 -7.30 1.33
N ASP A 193 2.49 -7.99 2.18
CA ASP A 193 2.04 -8.49 3.49
C ASP A 193 0.70 -9.24 3.44
N HIS A 194 0.55 -10.14 2.47
CA HIS A 194 -0.63 -10.99 2.32
C HIS A 194 -1.94 -10.19 2.11
N GLY A 195 -1.85 -9.09 1.34
CA GLY A 195 -3.01 -8.38 0.79
C GLY A 195 -3.09 -6.89 1.16
N ARG A 196 -2.10 -6.30 1.83
CA ARG A 196 -2.05 -4.84 1.97
C ARG A 196 -1.79 -4.21 0.59
N VAL A 197 -2.55 -3.17 0.27
CA VAL A 197 -2.61 -2.61 -1.09
C VAL A 197 -2.16 -1.16 -1.11
N ALA A 198 -1.31 -0.81 -2.08
CA ALA A 198 -1.31 0.52 -2.66
C ALA A 198 -2.41 0.53 -3.72
N GLY A 199 -3.63 0.87 -3.26
CA GLY A 199 -4.89 0.41 -3.85
C GLY A 199 -5.52 1.23 -4.97
N ARG A 200 -4.99 2.40 -5.38
CA ARG A 200 -5.62 3.20 -6.46
C ARG A 200 -4.57 3.90 -7.30
N THR A 201 -5.01 4.60 -8.36
CA THR A 201 -4.20 5.40 -9.32
C THR A 201 -3.35 4.61 -10.32
N GLY A 202 -3.42 3.27 -10.34
CA GLY A 202 -2.82 2.47 -11.41
C GLY A 202 -1.31 2.32 -11.35
N LEU A 203 -0.67 2.63 -10.22
CA LEU A 203 0.79 2.56 -10.10
C LEU A 203 1.35 1.12 -10.26
N GLY A 204 0.52 0.09 -10.12
CA GLY A 204 0.90 -1.28 -10.48
C GLY A 204 1.17 -1.46 -11.97
N ALA A 205 0.46 -0.72 -12.83
CA ALA A 205 0.72 -0.72 -14.28
C ALA A 205 2.02 0.00 -14.62
N VAL A 206 2.37 1.07 -13.89
CA VAL A 206 3.67 1.76 -14.03
C VAL A 206 4.80 0.83 -13.63
N MET A 207 4.64 0.04 -12.56
CA MET A 207 5.63 -0.96 -12.17
C MET A 207 5.77 -2.07 -13.22
N GLY A 208 4.64 -2.56 -13.76
CA GLY A 208 4.62 -3.60 -14.79
C GLY A 208 5.18 -3.15 -16.15
N SER A 209 4.95 -1.89 -16.57
CA SER A 209 5.48 -1.37 -17.84
C SER A 209 7.01 -1.35 -17.88
N LYS A 210 7.64 -1.37 -16.70
CA LYS A 210 9.09 -1.41 -16.48
C LYS A 210 9.68 -2.81 -16.36
N ASN A 211 8.86 -3.86 -16.53
CA ASN A 211 9.22 -5.26 -16.30
C ASN A 211 9.70 -5.55 -14.86
N LEU A 212 9.29 -4.74 -13.87
CA LEU A 212 9.61 -4.99 -12.46
C LEU A 212 8.45 -5.74 -11.81
N LYS A 213 8.66 -7.02 -11.47
CA LYS A 213 7.62 -7.87 -10.89
C LYS A 213 7.42 -7.62 -9.39
N ALA A 214 8.53 -7.40 -8.67
CA ALA A 214 8.51 -7.25 -7.22
C ALA A 214 9.73 -6.50 -6.68
N ILE A 215 9.62 -6.09 -5.43
CA ILE A 215 10.68 -5.57 -4.58
C ILE A 215 10.65 -6.39 -3.29
N ALA A 216 11.71 -7.13 -3.03
CA ALA A 216 11.90 -7.97 -1.85
C ALA A 216 12.89 -7.28 -0.91
N VAL A 217 12.51 -7.15 0.35
CA VAL A 217 13.28 -6.38 1.34
C VAL A 217 13.49 -7.22 2.59
N LYS A 218 14.72 -7.22 3.09
CA LYS A 218 15.09 -7.73 4.40
C LYS A 218 16.01 -6.73 5.09
N GLY A 219 15.61 -6.30 6.28
CA GLY A 219 16.40 -5.38 7.11
C GLY A 219 16.83 -6.04 8.42
N THR A 220 18.03 -5.70 8.89
CA THR A 220 18.55 -6.16 10.18
C THR A 220 18.88 -5.03 11.17
N GLY A 221 18.83 -3.78 10.69
CA GLY A 221 19.15 -2.59 11.46
C GLY A 221 18.07 -2.13 12.44
N LYS A 222 18.15 -0.86 12.84
CA LYS A 222 17.14 -0.18 13.64
C LYS A 222 16.74 1.11 12.95
N VAL A 223 15.45 1.42 12.96
CA VAL A 223 14.95 2.71 12.48
C VAL A 223 15.46 3.82 13.41
N PRO A 224 16.13 4.86 12.90
CA PRO A 224 16.69 5.92 13.70
C PRO A 224 15.60 6.78 14.34
N VAL A 225 15.76 7.07 15.62
CA VAL A 225 14.93 8.01 16.38
C VAL A 225 15.88 8.95 17.10
N PHE A 226 15.82 10.25 16.77
CA PHE A 226 16.77 11.25 17.26
C PHE A 226 16.86 11.30 18.79
N ASP A 227 15.73 11.41 19.48
CA ASP A 227 15.65 11.40 20.93
C ASP A 227 14.68 10.31 21.40
N ALA A 228 15.20 9.10 21.56
CA ALA A 228 14.42 7.95 22.00
C ALA A 228 13.84 8.14 23.42
N THR A 229 14.55 8.85 24.30
CA THR A 229 14.13 9.13 25.67
C THR A 229 12.93 10.06 25.69
N ALA A 230 12.93 11.11 24.89
CA ALA A 230 11.79 12.01 24.73
C ALA A 230 10.63 11.38 23.94
N TYR A 231 10.93 10.51 22.98
CA TYR A 231 9.94 9.85 22.14
C TYR A 231 9.13 8.80 22.92
N ALA A 232 9.79 8.01 23.78
CA ALA A 232 9.17 6.90 24.51
C ALA A 232 7.91 7.25 25.33
N PRO A 233 7.87 8.30 26.17
CA PRO A 233 6.67 8.68 26.90
C PRO A 233 5.56 9.17 25.96
N ARG A 234 5.89 9.96 24.93
CA ARG A 234 4.94 10.50 23.95
C ARG A 234 4.26 9.40 23.13
N ARG A 235 5.03 8.42 22.63
CA ARG A 235 4.44 7.26 21.93
C ARG A 235 3.52 6.45 22.85
N SER A 236 3.84 6.36 24.15
CA SER A 236 3.07 5.59 25.13
C SER A 236 1.75 6.28 25.43
N GLU A 237 1.78 7.61 25.60
CA GLU A 237 0.59 8.46 25.71
C GLU A 237 -0.30 8.35 24.47
N ALA A 238 0.26 8.52 23.27
CA ALA A 238 -0.49 8.39 22.02
C ALA A 238 -1.14 7.01 21.86
N ASN A 239 -0.43 5.94 22.23
CA ASN A 239 -0.99 4.58 22.23
C ASN A 239 -2.17 4.43 23.20
N ARG A 240 -2.08 4.99 24.41
CA ARG A 240 -3.18 4.95 25.40
C ARG A 240 -4.38 5.74 24.92
N ALA A 241 -4.16 6.96 24.44
CA ALA A 241 -5.22 7.81 23.89
C ALA A 241 -5.94 7.11 22.73
N LEU A 242 -5.19 6.57 21.77
CA LEU A 242 -5.78 5.88 20.62
C LEU A 242 -6.54 4.61 21.03
N LYS A 243 -6.05 3.83 22.00
CA LYS A 243 -6.77 2.65 22.50
C LYS A 243 -8.06 2.99 23.25
N ALA A 244 -8.11 4.15 23.90
CA ALA A 244 -9.29 4.60 24.63
C ALA A 244 -10.35 5.24 23.72
N ASP A 245 -9.98 5.56 22.47
CA ASP A 245 -10.89 6.16 21.50
C ASP A 245 -12.02 5.18 21.09
N PRO A 246 -13.30 5.59 21.14
CA PRO A 246 -14.42 4.74 20.77
C PRO A 246 -14.36 4.21 19.33
N MET A 247 -13.88 5.02 18.37
CA MET A 247 -13.75 4.59 16.98
C MET A 247 -12.68 3.52 16.81
N THR A 248 -11.64 3.52 17.66
CA THR A 248 -10.68 2.41 17.71
C THR A 248 -11.37 1.10 18.11
N SER A 249 -12.31 1.13 19.06
CA SER A 249 -13.07 -0.07 19.44
C SER A 249 -13.95 -0.58 18.30
N VAL A 250 -14.61 0.34 17.58
CA VAL A 250 -15.42 0.01 16.39
C VAL A 250 -14.54 -0.64 15.31
N LEU A 251 -13.44 0.01 14.91
CA LEU A 251 -12.52 -0.52 13.90
C LEU A 251 -11.85 -1.83 14.34
N ALA A 252 -11.52 -1.97 15.62
CA ALA A 252 -10.98 -3.21 16.15
C ALA A 252 -12.02 -4.33 16.06
N SER A 253 -13.29 -4.06 16.31
CA SER A 253 -14.37 -5.06 16.35
C SER A 253 -14.88 -5.42 14.95
N LEU A 254 -15.18 -4.43 14.13
CA LEU A 254 -15.88 -4.59 12.85
C LEU A 254 -15.00 -4.33 11.62
N GLY A 255 -13.78 -3.79 11.81
CA GLY A 255 -12.97 -3.31 10.70
C GLY A 255 -13.59 -2.07 10.06
N SER A 256 -13.13 -1.69 8.87
CA SER A 256 -13.73 -0.59 8.11
C SER A 256 -15.17 -0.90 7.69
N ALA A 257 -15.50 -2.18 7.47
CA ALA A 257 -16.84 -2.63 7.09
C ALA A 257 -17.95 -2.19 8.07
N GLY A 258 -17.62 -1.87 9.33
CA GLY A 258 -18.58 -1.29 10.28
C GLY A 258 -19.16 0.07 9.84
N ALA A 259 -18.57 0.74 8.85
CA ALA A 259 -19.14 1.94 8.25
C ALA A 259 -20.33 1.64 7.33
N ALA A 260 -20.50 0.40 6.86
CA ALA A 260 -21.56 0.05 5.91
C ALA A 260 -22.96 0.24 6.48
N ASP A 261 -23.19 -0.14 7.74
CA ASP A 261 -24.45 0.07 8.45
C ASP A 261 -24.82 1.57 8.52
N TYR A 262 -23.83 2.39 8.88
CA TYR A 262 -23.99 3.83 9.01
C TYR A 262 -24.34 4.48 7.66
N PHE A 263 -23.61 4.14 6.60
CA PHE A 263 -23.90 4.67 5.27
C PHE A 263 -25.20 4.11 4.68
N ASN A 264 -25.60 2.88 5.02
CA ASN A 264 -26.90 2.37 4.59
C ASN A 264 -28.04 3.16 5.25
N TYR A 265 -27.95 3.41 6.56
CA TYR A 265 -28.91 4.22 7.32
C TYR A 265 -29.05 5.65 6.77
N LEU A 266 -27.94 6.28 6.36
CA LEU A 266 -27.97 7.62 5.75
C LEU A 266 -28.45 7.63 4.30
N GLY A 267 -28.66 6.47 3.67
CA GLY A 267 -28.96 6.38 2.23
C GLY A 267 -27.76 6.66 1.32
N GLU A 268 -26.54 6.63 1.86
CA GLU A 268 -25.28 6.92 1.16
C GLU A 268 -24.52 5.66 0.71
N GLN A 269 -24.97 4.47 1.11
CA GLN A 269 -24.39 3.21 0.64
C GLN A 269 -24.74 3.00 -0.85
N PRO A 270 -23.73 2.83 -1.74
CA PRO A 270 -23.97 2.67 -3.17
C PRO A 270 -24.77 1.41 -3.48
N LYS A 271 -25.87 1.56 -4.24
CA LYS A 271 -26.73 0.44 -4.67
C LYS A 271 -26.99 0.52 -6.17
N LYS A 272 -26.83 -0.62 -6.87
CA LYS A 272 -27.02 -0.77 -8.32
C LYS A 272 -26.37 0.36 -9.13
N TYR A 273 -25.04 0.44 -9.09
CA TYR A 273 -24.27 1.49 -9.75
C TYR A 273 -24.78 2.91 -9.43
N PHE A 274 -24.97 3.17 -8.13
CA PHE A 274 -25.45 4.45 -7.60
C PHE A 274 -26.85 4.87 -8.08
N SER A 275 -27.61 3.98 -8.75
CA SER A 275 -28.91 4.33 -9.33
C SER A 275 -30.09 4.06 -8.40
N ALA A 276 -29.88 3.42 -7.25
CA ALA A 276 -30.93 3.07 -6.30
C ALA A 276 -30.64 3.59 -4.89
N GLY A 277 -31.67 4.07 -4.18
CA GLY A 277 -31.58 4.46 -2.76
C GLY A 277 -31.82 3.30 -1.79
N VAL A 278 -32.56 2.27 -2.25
CA VAL A 278 -32.95 1.10 -1.46
C VAL A 278 -32.60 -0.20 -2.20
N LEU A 279 -32.28 -1.23 -1.45
CA LEU A 279 -32.03 -2.59 -1.93
C LEU A 279 -32.50 -3.52 -0.80
N GLU A 280 -33.33 -4.50 -1.16
CA GLU A 280 -33.76 -5.56 -0.23
C GLU A 280 -32.52 -6.24 0.35
N ASP A 281 -32.55 -6.57 1.65
CA ASP A 281 -31.45 -7.22 2.36
C ASP A 281 -30.10 -6.48 2.38
N ALA A 282 -30.07 -5.18 2.09
CA ALA A 282 -28.83 -4.39 2.15
C ALA A 282 -28.15 -4.39 3.53
N ASP A 283 -28.92 -4.57 4.61
CA ASP A 283 -28.40 -4.65 5.98
C ASP A 283 -27.51 -5.89 6.23
N ASN A 284 -27.63 -6.93 5.38
CA ASN A 284 -26.69 -8.05 5.40
C ASN A 284 -25.27 -7.64 4.99
N ILE A 285 -25.12 -6.50 4.31
CA ILE A 285 -23.83 -5.95 3.89
C ILE A 285 -23.36 -4.99 4.97
N SER A 286 -22.86 -5.57 6.06
CA SER A 286 -22.46 -4.85 7.26
C SER A 286 -21.15 -5.35 7.86
N GLY A 287 -20.56 -4.56 8.75
CA GLY A 287 -19.44 -5.02 9.56
C GLY A 287 -19.85 -6.12 10.55
N ALA A 288 -21.09 -6.06 11.06
CA ALA A 288 -21.64 -7.07 11.96
C ALA A 288 -21.80 -8.42 11.27
N SER A 289 -22.38 -8.47 10.07
CA SER A 289 -22.52 -9.73 9.31
C SER A 289 -21.18 -10.36 8.94
N VAL A 290 -20.15 -9.55 8.65
CA VAL A 290 -18.78 -10.06 8.48
C VAL A 290 -18.25 -10.65 9.79
N ALA A 291 -18.43 -9.95 10.91
CA ALA A 291 -17.91 -10.35 12.21
C ALA A 291 -18.57 -11.62 12.78
N GLU A 292 -19.88 -11.78 12.59
CA GLU A 292 -20.66 -12.92 13.08
C GLU A 292 -20.61 -14.13 12.13
N GLY A 293 -20.43 -13.88 10.83
CA GLY A 293 -20.42 -14.92 9.82
C GLY A 293 -19.02 -15.46 9.49
N ILE A 294 -18.21 -14.66 8.81
CA ILE A 294 -17.00 -15.16 8.13
C ILE A 294 -15.69 -14.81 8.85
N LEU A 295 -15.71 -14.00 9.92
CA LEU A 295 -14.52 -13.57 10.64
C LEU A 295 -13.91 -14.68 11.51
N VAL A 296 -12.62 -14.95 11.32
CA VAL A 296 -11.86 -15.93 12.14
C VAL A 296 -10.64 -15.33 12.82
N GLY A 297 -10.33 -14.06 12.57
CA GLY A 297 -9.21 -13.39 13.20
C GLY A 297 -9.04 -11.95 12.75
N LYS A 298 -8.04 -11.29 13.33
CA LYS A 298 -7.68 -9.89 13.05
C LYS A 298 -6.21 -9.80 12.68
N SER A 299 -5.85 -8.78 11.92
CA SER A 299 -4.47 -8.48 11.57
C SER A 299 -4.16 -7.00 11.77
N ALA A 300 -2.90 -6.71 12.11
CA ALA A 300 -2.42 -5.36 12.34
C ALA A 300 -1.25 -5.03 11.41
N CYS A 301 -1.15 -3.76 11.02
CA CYS A 301 0.07 -3.21 10.46
C CYS A 301 1.11 -3.00 11.56
N HIS A 302 2.36 -2.71 11.19
CA HIS A 302 3.43 -2.40 12.14
C HIS A 302 3.04 -1.29 13.13
N GLY A 303 3.31 -1.52 14.41
CA GLY A 303 3.02 -0.58 15.51
C GLY A 303 1.53 -0.29 15.75
N CYS A 304 0.60 -0.91 15.04
CA CYS A 304 -0.82 -0.55 15.11
C CYS A 304 -1.53 -1.16 16.32
N VAL A 305 -2.11 -0.31 17.17
CA VAL A 305 -2.94 -0.73 18.31
C VAL A 305 -4.42 -0.89 17.99
N ILE A 306 -4.86 -0.50 16.78
CA ILE A 306 -6.25 -0.61 16.32
C ILE A 306 -6.55 -2.02 15.78
N ALA A 307 -5.60 -2.60 15.03
CA ALA A 307 -5.72 -3.92 14.40
C ALA A 307 -6.99 -4.10 13.53
N CYS A 308 -7.33 -3.11 12.70
CA CYS A 308 -8.55 -3.11 11.87
C CYS A 308 -8.58 -4.18 10.77
N GLY A 309 -7.45 -4.80 10.42
CA GLY A 309 -7.41 -5.82 9.37
C GLY A 309 -8.23 -7.05 9.76
N ARG A 310 -8.95 -7.62 8.80
CA ARG A 310 -9.81 -8.79 9.00
C ARG A 310 -9.16 -10.02 8.38
N VAL A 311 -9.27 -11.15 9.07
CA VAL A 311 -8.94 -12.48 8.56
C VAL A 311 -10.23 -13.28 8.58
N VAL A 312 -10.70 -13.65 7.39
CA VAL A 312 -11.97 -14.33 7.19
C VAL A 312 -11.76 -15.73 6.64
N LYS A 313 -12.73 -16.61 6.83
CA LYS A 313 -12.75 -17.97 6.29
C LYS A 313 -14.08 -18.16 5.58
N LEU A 314 -14.03 -18.50 4.29
CA LEU A 314 -15.23 -18.80 3.51
C LEU A 314 -15.51 -20.32 3.52
N GLU A 315 -16.52 -20.76 2.79
CA GLU A 315 -17.01 -22.15 2.77
C GLU A 315 -15.95 -23.17 2.35
N ASP A 316 -15.02 -22.80 1.46
CA ASP A 316 -13.88 -23.64 1.05
C ASP A 316 -12.80 -23.81 2.13
N GLY A 317 -12.95 -23.13 3.25
CA GLY A 317 -12.08 -23.24 4.41
C GLY A 317 -10.78 -22.45 4.32
N GLU A 318 -10.53 -21.72 3.22
CA GLU A 318 -9.33 -20.92 3.06
C GLU A 318 -9.43 -19.60 3.85
N LYS A 319 -8.33 -19.25 4.53
CA LYS A 319 -8.20 -17.96 5.21
C LYS A 319 -7.85 -16.87 4.20
N ARG A 320 -8.56 -15.75 4.24
CA ARG A 320 -8.39 -14.61 3.34
C ARG A 320 -8.30 -13.31 4.12
N LYS A 321 -7.74 -12.28 3.49
CA LYS A 321 -7.84 -10.89 3.96
C LYS A 321 -9.28 -10.38 3.73
N GLY A 322 -9.71 -9.49 4.62
CA GLY A 322 -10.80 -8.55 4.33
C GLY A 322 -12.17 -9.08 4.74
N PRO A 323 -13.25 -8.54 4.16
CA PRO A 323 -13.24 -7.39 3.25
C PRO A 323 -13.05 -6.07 4.01
N GLU A 324 -12.51 -5.06 3.33
CA GLU A 324 -12.64 -3.66 3.76
C GLU A 324 -14.02 -3.12 3.30
N TYR A 325 -14.47 -2.00 3.86
CA TYR A 325 -15.76 -1.36 3.52
C TYR A 325 -15.95 -1.23 2.01
N GLU A 326 -14.99 -0.64 1.31
CA GLU A 326 -15.10 -0.31 -0.11
C GLU A 326 -15.27 -1.57 -0.97
N THR A 327 -14.54 -2.64 -0.64
CA THR A 327 -14.67 -3.94 -1.30
C THR A 327 -16.04 -4.56 -1.03
N LEU A 328 -16.49 -4.51 0.23
CA LEU A 328 -17.75 -5.10 0.67
C LEU A 328 -18.94 -4.41 -0.02
N VAL A 329 -18.98 -3.07 -0.04
CA VAL A 329 -20.10 -2.34 -0.66
C VAL A 329 -20.00 -2.30 -2.18
N GLY A 330 -18.78 -2.24 -2.72
CA GLY A 330 -18.54 -2.23 -4.16
C GLY A 330 -18.98 -3.52 -4.84
N PHE A 331 -18.59 -4.68 -4.30
CA PHE A 331 -19.02 -5.98 -4.84
C PHE A 331 -20.33 -6.51 -4.26
N GLY A 332 -20.89 -5.85 -3.26
CA GLY A 332 -22.21 -6.15 -2.72
C GLY A 332 -23.29 -5.28 -3.36
N PRO A 333 -23.89 -4.32 -2.62
CA PRO A 333 -25.07 -3.58 -3.01
C PRO A 333 -24.88 -2.78 -4.29
N ASN A 334 -23.68 -2.29 -4.57
CA ASN A 334 -23.41 -1.57 -5.81
C ASN A 334 -23.59 -2.46 -7.07
N LEU A 335 -23.48 -3.78 -6.93
CA LEU A 335 -23.82 -4.77 -7.96
C LEU A 335 -25.20 -5.42 -7.75
N GLY A 336 -25.98 -4.96 -6.77
CA GLY A 336 -27.26 -5.57 -6.38
C GLY A 336 -27.12 -6.88 -5.59
N LEU A 337 -25.95 -7.15 -5.01
CA LEU A 337 -25.67 -8.37 -4.23
C LEU A 337 -25.70 -8.09 -2.73
N THR A 338 -26.16 -9.06 -1.94
CA THR A 338 -26.32 -8.92 -0.48
C THR A 338 -25.61 -10.00 0.33
N SER A 339 -24.64 -10.70 -0.28
CA SER A 339 -23.81 -11.71 0.40
C SER A 339 -22.40 -11.18 0.73
N PRO A 340 -22.05 -11.01 2.03
CA PRO A 340 -20.69 -10.68 2.44
C PRO A 340 -19.64 -11.68 1.96
N ALA A 341 -19.97 -12.98 1.93
CA ALA A 341 -19.06 -14.03 1.47
C ALA A 341 -18.74 -13.88 -0.03
N THR A 342 -19.75 -13.57 -0.84
CA THR A 342 -19.57 -13.31 -2.29
C THR A 342 -18.73 -12.07 -2.52
N ALA A 343 -19.04 -10.95 -1.86
CA ALA A 343 -18.26 -9.71 -1.99
C ALA A 343 -16.80 -9.90 -1.56
N THR A 344 -16.57 -10.66 -0.48
CA THR A 344 -15.23 -11.03 0.00
C THR A 344 -14.47 -11.86 -1.03
N ARG A 345 -15.12 -12.87 -1.64
CA ARG A 345 -14.49 -13.72 -2.66
C ARG A 345 -14.08 -12.93 -3.90
N LEU A 346 -14.93 -12.02 -4.37
CA LEU A 346 -14.62 -11.13 -5.50
C LEU A 346 -13.47 -10.17 -5.16
N GLY A 347 -13.46 -9.63 -3.92
CA GLY A 347 -12.35 -8.83 -3.42
C GLY A 347 -11.02 -9.59 -3.36
N GLU A 348 -11.04 -10.84 -2.93
CA GLU A 348 -9.81 -11.66 -2.87
C GLU A 348 -9.26 -12.00 -4.26
N LEU A 349 -10.14 -12.24 -5.24
CA LEU A 349 -9.72 -12.38 -6.65
C LEU A 349 -9.04 -11.10 -7.15
N CYS A 350 -9.56 -9.93 -6.76
CA CYS A 350 -8.91 -8.66 -7.09
C CYS A 350 -7.52 -8.57 -6.44
N ASP A 351 -7.37 -8.97 -5.18
CA ASP A 351 -6.05 -9.00 -4.53
C ASP A 351 -5.10 -9.96 -5.29
N ARG A 352 -5.53 -11.17 -5.68
CA ARG A 352 -4.73 -12.13 -6.46
C ARG A 352 -4.24 -11.55 -7.78
N TYR A 353 -5.15 -10.96 -8.55
CA TYR A 353 -4.80 -10.39 -9.86
C TYR A 353 -4.10 -9.03 -9.76
N GLY A 354 -4.18 -8.36 -8.61
CA GLY A 354 -3.63 -7.02 -8.38
C GLY A 354 -4.52 -5.92 -8.96
N LEU A 355 -5.83 -5.97 -8.72
CA LEU A 355 -6.85 -5.04 -9.22
C LEU A 355 -7.45 -4.18 -8.10
N ASP A 356 -7.68 -2.89 -8.36
CA ASP A 356 -8.45 -2.00 -7.48
C ASP A 356 -9.90 -2.51 -7.34
N THR A 357 -10.32 -2.87 -6.13
CA THR A 357 -11.68 -3.34 -5.86
C THR A 357 -12.73 -2.26 -6.13
N ILE A 358 -12.41 -0.98 -5.92
CA ILE A 358 -13.32 0.15 -6.17
C ILE A 358 -13.52 0.32 -7.67
N SER A 359 -12.42 0.43 -8.43
CA SER A 359 -12.52 0.60 -9.88
C SER A 359 -13.11 -0.63 -10.56
N MET A 360 -12.73 -1.84 -10.15
CA MET A 360 -13.24 -3.08 -10.74
C MET A 360 -14.74 -3.25 -10.50
N SER A 361 -15.21 -3.07 -9.26
CA SER A 361 -16.64 -3.13 -8.96
C SER A 361 -17.42 -2.00 -9.64
N GLY A 362 -16.84 -0.81 -9.79
CA GLY A 362 -17.41 0.28 -10.57
C GLY A 362 -17.57 -0.06 -12.06
N VAL A 363 -16.55 -0.66 -12.68
CA VAL A 363 -16.61 -1.08 -14.10
C VAL A 363 -17.67 -2.16 -14.32
N ILE A 364 -17.76 -3.15 -13.42
CA ILE A 364 -18.82 -4.19 -13.50
C ILE A 364 -20.20 -3.57 -13.30
N GLY A 365 -20.35 -2.68 -12.31
CA GLY A 365 -21.61 -1.98 -12.05
C GLY A 365 -22.06 -1.16 -13.26
N LEU A 366 -21.14 -0.46 -13.93
CA LEU A 366 -21.42 0.24 -15.17
C LEU A 366 -21.89 -0.71 -16.27
N ALA A 367 -21.21 -1.85 -16.43
CA ALA A 367 -21.59 -2.84 -17.44
C ALA A 367 -23.00 -3.40 -17.19
N PHE A 368 -23.36 -3.70 -15.93
CA PHE A 368 -24.72 -4.10 -15.57
C PHE A 368 -25.72 -3.00 -15.89
N ARG A 369 -25.41 -1.75 -15.52
CA ARG A 369 -26.30 -0.61 -15.79
C ARG A 369 -26.54 -0.41 -17.29
N LEU A 370 -25.51 -0.55 -18.12
CA LEU A 370 -25.62 -0.43 -19.58
C LEU A 370 -26.39 -1.59 -20.21
N TYR A 371 -26.38 -2.77 -19.60
CA TYR A 371 -27.16 -3.92 -20.07
C TYR A 371 -28.65 -3.82 -19.71
N GLU A 372 -28.98 -3.20 -18.57
CA GLU A 372 -30.35 -2.96 -18.13
C GLU A 372 -31.05 -1.81 -18.87
N LEU A 373 -30.28 -0.87 -19.45
CA LEU A 373 -30.76 0.23 -20.29
C LEU A 373 -31.01 -0.24 -21.72
#